data_AF-A0A1V9EIZ2-F1
#
_entry.id   AF-A0A1V9EIZ2-F1
#
_cell.length_a   1.000
_cell.length_b   1.000
_cell.length_c   1.000
_cell.angle_alpha   90.00
_cell.angle_beta   90.00
_cell.angle_gamma   90.00
#
_symmetry.space_group_name_H-M   'P 1'
#
loop_
_entity.id
_entity.type
_entity.pdbx_description
1 polymer ?
#
loop_
_entity_poly.entity_id
_entity_poly.type
_entity_poly.pdbx_seq_one_letter_code
_entity_poly.pdbx_strand_id
1 'polypeptide(L)'
;MFKRLLLLGLISGVLAAVASLIYQKVYFTTNEIDFTGTIKPVTVFLICILGGLLASTGYGILTKWLPRYGEIIFNLVLTIVSFVTILGPIAYKFPLEFESPEFFPGLAIPMHFFPALGWYTLKPLFIKK
;
A
#
# COMPACT_ATOMS: atom_id res chain seq x y z
N MET A 1 -10.84 13.35 16.91
CA MET A 1 -10.46 12.00 16.45
C MET A 1 -10.28 11.94 14.93
N PHE A 2 -11.28 12.32 14.13
CA PHE A 2 -11.23 12.24 12.66
C PHE A 2 -10.03 12.95 12.00
N LYS A 3 -9.68 14.17 12.42
CA LYS A 3 -8.50 14.89 11.91
C LYS A 3 -7.18 14.11 12.10
N ARG A 4 -7.01 13.46 13.27
CA ARG A 4 -5.83 12.63 13.55
C ARG A 4 -5.83 11.34 12.73
N LEU A 5 -7.00 10.74 12.51
CA LEU A 5 -7.15 9.58 11.64
C LEU A 5 -6.77 9.90 10.20
N LEU A 6 -7.29 10.99 9.64
CA LEU A 6 -6.95 11.41 8.27
C LEU A 6 -5.46 11.74 8.14
N LEU A 7 -4.88 12.42 9.13
CA LEU A 7 -3.45 12.72 9.14
C LEU A 7 -2.59 11.44 9.20
N LEU A 8 -2.98 10.46 10.01
CA LEU A 8 -2.34 9.15 10.05
C LEU A 8 -2.36 8.47 8.68
N GLY A 9 -3.51 8.42 8.02
CA GLY A 9 -3.65 7.80 6.70
C GLY A 9 -2.83 8.53 5.64
N LEU A 10 -2.89 9.86 5.62
CA LEU A 10 -2.10 10.67 4.70
C LEU A 10 -0.60 10.43 4.88
N ILE A 11 -0.09 10.50 6.11
CA ILE A 11 1.34 10.30 6.39
C ILE A 11 1.75 8.85 6.08
N SER A 12 0.93 7.86 6.44
CA SER A 12 1.19 6.45 6.11
C SER A 12 1.25 6.24 4.60
N GLY A 13 0.31 6.83 3.85
CA GLY A 13 0.26 6.75 2.39
C GLY A 13 1.42 7.47 1.70
N VAL A 14 1.80 8.66 2.17
CA VAL A 14 2.98 9.38 1.64
C VAL A 14 4.26 8.60 1.89
N LEU A 15 4.45 8.06 3.10
CA LEU A 15 5.63 7.25 3.40
C LEU A 15 5.66 5.94 2.60
N ALA A 16 4.51 5.30 2.41
CA ALA A 16 4.39 4.13 1.55
C ALA A 16 4.71 4.45 0.08
N ALA A 17 4.29 5.62 -0.41
CA ALA A 17 4.63 6.09 -1.75
C ALA A 17 6.13 6.29 -1.91
N VAL A 18 6.76 7.00 -0.96
CA VAL A 18 8.21 7.24 -0.97
C VAL A 18 8.97 5.91 -0.93
N ALA A 19 8.59 4.99 -0.05
CA ALA A 19 9.19 3.66 0.01
C ALA A 19 9.03 2.90 -1.31
N SER A 20 7.84 2.95 -1.93
CA SER A 20 7.56 2.34 -3.23
C SER A 20 8.45 2.90 -4.35
N LEU A 21 8.64 4.21 -4.40
CA LEU A 21 9.45 4.86 -5.43
C LEU A 21 10.95 4.60 -5.24
N ILE A 22 11.43 4.58 -4.00
CA ILE A 22 12.81 4.18 -3.69
C ILE A 22 13.03 2.73 -4.09
N TYR A 23 12.10 1.84 -3.70
CA TYR A 23 12.17 0.43 -4.05
C TYR A 23 12.18 0.23 -5.57
N GLN A 24 11.26 0.87 -6.29
CA GLN A 24 11.19 0.83 -7.75
C GLN A 24 12.51 1.27 -8.39
N LYS A 25 13.08 2.39 -7.94
CA LYS A 25 14.36 2.90 -8.46
C LYS A 25 15.50 1.91 -8.27
N VAL A 26 15.67 1.39 -7.04
CA VAL A 26 16.71 0.40 -6.75
C VAL A 26 16.49 -0.87 -7.56
N TYR A 27 15.25 -1.35 -7.66
CA TYR A 27 14.90 -2.56 -8.38
C TYR A 27 15.20 -2.46 -9.89
N PHE A 28 14.87 -1.32 -10.52
CA PHE A 28 15.18 -1.07 -11.93
C PHE A 28 16.68 -1.00 -12.19
N THR A 29 17.43 -0.28 -11.35
CA THR A 29 18.88 -0.16 -11.49
C THR A 29 19.59 -1.50 -11.29
N THR A 30 19.19 -2.31 -10.31
CA THR A 30 19.88 -3.58 -10.01
C THR A 30 19.61 -4.67 -11.03
N ASN A 31 18.42 -4.70 -11.62
CA ASN A 31 18.04 -5.76 -12.57
C ASN A 31 18.12 -5.31 -14.03
N GLU A 32 18.50 -4.05 -14.31
CA GLU A 32 18.58 -3.47 -15.66
C GLU A 32 17.25 -3.57 -16.44
N ILE A 33 16.13 -3.38 -15.74
CA ILE A 33 14.76 -3.48 -16.29
C ILE A 33 13.97 -2.19 -16.08
N ASP A 34 12.93 -1.99 -16.89
CA ASP A 34 12.03 -0.83 -16.78
C ASP A 34 10.54 -1.23 -16.91
N PHE A 35 9.80 -1.04 -15.83
CA PHE A 35 8.34 -1.22 -15.79
C PHE A 35 7.56 0.10 -15.73
N THR A 36 8.17 1.26 -15.98
CA THR A 36 7.50 2.58 -15.92
C THR A 36 6.31 2.71 -16.87
N GLY A 37 6.33 1.99 -18.00
CA GLY A 37 5.20 1.89 -18.92
C GLY A 37 3.96 1.23 -18.30
N THR A 38 4.15 0.37 -17.30
CA THR A 38 3.08 -0.36 -16.59
C THR A 38 2.76 0.28 -15.24
N ILE A 39 3.79 0.60 -14.44
CA ILE A 39 3.67 1.22 -13.11
C ILE A 39 4.29 2.61 -13.16
N LYS A 40 3.44 3.60 -13.43
CA LYS A 40 3.84 5.01 -13.45
C LYS A 40 4.10 5.52 -12.03
N PRO A 41 5.21 6.22 -11.75
CA PRO A 41 5.51 6.79 -10.45
C PRO A 41 4.37 7.64 -9.85
N VAL A 42 3.71 8.45 -10.69
CA VAL A 42 2.57 9.28 -10.28
C VAL A 42 1.40 8.41 -9.80
N THR A 43 1.13 7.31 -10.49
CA THR A 43 0.06 6.38 -10.13
C THR A 43 0.36 5.68 -8.80
N VAL A 44 1.61 5.26 -8.58
CA VAL A 44 2.06 4.69 -7.29
C VAL A 44 1.80 5.66 -6.16
N PHE A 45 2.21 6.92 -6.34
CA PHE A 45 2.07 7.95 -5.33
C PHE A 45 0.60 8.20 -4.96
N LEU A 46 -0.27 8.34 -5.97
CA LEU A 46 -1.71 8.55 -5.78
C LEU A 46 -2.36 7.35 -5.08
N ILE A 47 -2.08 6.12 -5.54
CA ILE A 47 -2.69 4.91 -4.97
C ILE A 47 -2.29 4.71 -3.52
N CYS A 48 -1.03 4.97 -3.15
CA CYS A 48 -0.60 4.85 -1.76
C CYS A 48 -1.30 5.86 -0.84
N ILE A 49 -1.46 7.12 -1.29
CA ILE A 49 -2.20 8.14 -0.53
C ILE A 49 -3.66 7.76 -0.40
N LEU A 50 -4.32 7.37 -1.49
CA LEU A 50 -5.72 6.95 -1.47
C LEU A 50 -5.91 5.72 -0.57
N GLY A 51 -5.01 4.74 -0.63
CA GLY A 51 -5.01 3.58 0.26
C GLY A 51 -4.91 3.97 1.73
N GLY A 52 -4.03 4.91 2.07
CA GLY A 52 -3.92 5.46 3.42
C GLY A 52 -5.19 6.18 3.90
N LEU A 53 -5.81 7.00 3.05
CA LEU A 53 -7.06 7.70 3.38
C LEU A 53 -8.27 6.76 3.50
N LEU A 54 -8.33 5.72 2.66
CA LEU A 54 -9.32 4.65 2.76
C LEU A 54 -9.14 3.85 4.06
N ALA A 55 -7.89 3.54 4.43
CA ALA A 55 -7.57 2.91 5.71
C ALA A 55 -8.06 3.77 6.90
N SER A 56 -7.80 5.09 6.88
CA SER A 56 -8.33 6.02 7.90
C SER A 56 -9.83 5.99 8.03
N THR A 57 -10.52 5.98 6.89
CA THR A 57 -11.98 6.02 6.84
C THR A 57 -12.56 4.69 7.32
N GLY A 58 -12.04 3.57 6.82
CA GLY A 58 -12.43 2.23 7.24
C GLY A 58 -12.20 2.00 8.74
N TYR A 59 -11.06 2.42 9.26
CA TYR A 59 -10.77 2.33 10.69
C TYR A 59 -11.76 3.16 11.51
N GLY A 60 -12.01 4.41 11.10
CA GLY A 60 -12.94 5.31 11.78
C GLY A 60 -14.38 4.77 11.82
N ILE A 61 -14.84 4.15 10.74
CA ILE A 61 -16.16 3.52 10.66
C ILE A 61 -16.22 2.29 11.57
N LEU A 62 -15.27 1.36 11.42
CA LEU A 62 -15.28 0.10 12.18
C LEU A 62 -15.16 0.33 13.68
N THR A 63 -14.28 1.22 14.12
CA THR A 63 -14.11 1.51 15.56
C THR A 63 -15.26 2.30 16.15
N LYS A 64 -16.00 3.07 15.34
CA LYS A 64 -17.23 3.74 15.77
C LYS A 64 -18.39 2.75 15.94
N TRP A 65 -18.52 1.79 15.03
CA TRP A 65 -19.65 0.85 15.02
C TRP A 65 -19.42 -0.38 15.91
N LEU A 66 -18.17 -0.79 16.06
CA LEU A 66 -17.76 -1.96 16.85
C LEU A 66 -16.69 -1.54 17.87
N PRO A 67 -17.00 -0.75 18.90
CA PRO A 67 -15.98 -0.16 19.78
C PRO A 67 -15.09 -1.19 20.49
N ARG A 68 -15.60 -2.40 20.74
CA ARG A 68 -14.85 -3.48 21.40
C ARG A 68 -13.89 -4.25 20.47
N TYR A 69 -14.25 -4.39 19.18
CA TYR A 69 -13.55 -5.30 18.25
C TYR A 69 -13.10 -4.62 16.94
N GLY A 70 -13.50 -3.38 16.70
CA GLY A 70 -13.31 -2.69 15.42
C GLY A 70 -11.84 -2.55 15.04
N GLU A 71 -10.95 -2.39 16.02
CA GLU A 71 -9.51 -2.34 15.79
C GLU A 71 -8.96 -3.66 15.23
N ILE A 72 -9.25 -4.80 15.88
CA ILE A 72 -8.71 -6.09 15.45
C ILE A 72 -9.33 -6.53 14.13
N ILE A 73 -10.64 -6.28 13.94
CA ILE A 73 -11.33 -6.55 12.67
C ILE A 73 -10.74 -5.70 11.56
N PHE A 74 -10.52 -4.40 11.79
CA PHE A 74 -9.91 -3.53 10.79
C PHE A 74 -8.51 -4.01 10.40
N ASN A 75 -7.67 -4.32 11.39
CA ASN A 75 -6.30 -4.77 11.11
C ASN A 75 -6.31 -6.07 10.30
N LEU A 76 -7.19 -7.02 10.62
CA LEU A 76 -7.37 -8.25 9.87
C LEU A 76 -7.81 -7.98 8.42
N VAL A 77 -8.83 -7.12 8.23
CA VAL A 77 -9.32 -6.75 6.90
C VAL A 77 -8.23 -6.07 6.09
N LEU A 78 -7.50 -5.10 6.66
CA LEU A 78 -6.42 -4.40 5.95
C LEU A 78 -5.30 -5.37 5.53
N THR A 79 -4.93 -6.33 6.39
CA THR A 79 -3.98 -7.39 6.05
C THR A 79 -4.48 -8.22 4.88
N ILE A 80 -5.72 -8.72 4.95
CA ILE A 80 -6.33 -9.54 3.90
C ILE A 80 -6.38 -8.75 2.58
N VAL A 81 -6.80 -7.49 2.62
CA VAL A 81 -6.85 -6.64 1.43
C VAL A 81 -5.46 -6.48 0.81
N SER A 82 -4.41 -6.23 1.60
CA SER A 82 -3.04 -6.18 1.08
C SER A 82 -2.66 -7.49 0.36
N PHE A 83 -2.97 -8.65 0.94
CA PHE A 83 -2.73 -9.95 0.28
C PHE A 83 -3.60 -10.19 -0.95
N VAL A 84 -4.86 -9.76 -0.96
CA VAL A 84 -5.72 -9.92 -2.14
C VAL A 84 -5.19 -9.05 -3.28
N THR A 85 -4.69 -7.85 -2.99
CA THR A 85 -4.22 -6.94 -4.04
C THR A 85 -2.97 -7.44 -4.77
N ILE A 86 -2.14 -8.28 -4.15
CA ILE A 86 -0.97 -8.86 -4.83
C ILE A 86 -1.34 -9.90 -5.90
N LEU A 87 -2.58 -10.41 -5.89
CA LEU A 87 -3.07 -11.29 -6.96
C LEU A 87 -3.10 -10.57 -8.30
N GLY A 88 -3.28 -9.25 -8.31
CA GLY A 88 -3.24 -8.44 -9.53
C GLY A 88 -1.89 -8.55 -10.24
N PRO A 89 -0.77 -8.17 -9.59
CA PRO A 89 0.56 -8.36 -10.16
C PRO A 89 0.92 -9.80 -10.53
N ILE A 90 0.50 -10.78 -9.73
CA ILE A 90 0.77 -12.20 -10.02
C ILE A 90 0.04 -12.67 -11.29
N ALA A 91 -1.19 -12.21 -11.50
CA ALA A 91 -2.01 -12.60 -12.64
C ALA A 91 -1.80 -11.70 -13.88
N TYR A 92 -0.97 -10.66 -13.78
CA TYR A 92 -0.76 -9.71 -14.87
C TYR A 92 -0.01 -10.38 -16.03
N LYS A 93 -0.58 -10.26 -17.24
CA LYS A 93 0.00 -10.83 -18.46
C LYS A 93 0.60 -9.73 -19.31
N PHE A 94 1.91 -9.80 -19.51
CA PHE A 94 2.59 -8.94 -20.47
C PHE A 94 2.44 -9.48 -21.90
N PRO A 95 2.59 -8.62 -22.92
CA PRO A 95 2.81 -9.05 -24.30
C PRO A 95 3.99 -10.04 -24.40
N LEU A 96 3.97 -10.92 -25.39
CA LEU A 96 4.99 -11.97 -25.56
C LEU A 96 6.39 -11.38 -25.84
N GLU A 97 6.44 -10.17 -26.36
CA GLU A 97 7.65 -9.44 -26.72
C GLU A 97 8.21 -8.63 -25.55
N PHE A 98 7.54 -8.62 -24.39
CA PHE A 98 8.03 -7.90 -23.22
C PHE A 98 9.24 -8.64 -22.64
N GLU A 99 10.35 -7.94 -22.45
CA GLU A 99 11.56 -8.52 -21.89
C GLU A 99 11.42 -8.75 -20.39
N SER A 100 11.78 -9.95 -19.93
CA SER A 100 11.89 -10.33 -18.52
C SER A 100 10.65 -10.02 -17.65
N PRO A 101 9.42 -10.40 -18.05
CA PRO A 101 8.19 -10.10 -17.32
C PRO A 101 8.12 -10.77 -15.93
N GLU A 102 8.90 -11.83 -15.70
CA GLU A 102 8.99 -12.55 -14.43
C GLU A 102 9.51 -11.71 -13.26
N PHE A 103 10.16 -10.57 -13.53
CA PHE A 103 10.59 -9.62 -12.50
C PHE A 103 9.45 -8.73 -11.98
N PHE A 104 8.32 -8.66 -12.69
CA PHE A 104 7.23 -7.77 -12.32
C PHE A 104 6.60 -8.08 -10.95
N PRO A 105 6.30 -9.35 -10.60
CA PRO A 105 5.80 -9.67 -9.26
C PRO A 105 6.82 -9.31 -8.17
N GLY A 106 8.11 -9.49 -8.43
CA GLY A 106 9.18 -9.12 -7.50
C GLY A 106 9.18 -7.64 -7.16
N LEU A 107 8.91 -6.78 -8.14
CA LEU A 107 8.72 -5.34 -7.95
C LEU A 107 7.41 -5.02 -7.22
N ALA A 108 6.29 -5.52 -7.74
CA ALA A 108 4.98 -5.01 -7.37
C ALA A 108 4.55 -5.52 -5.99
N ILE A 109 4.79 -6.81 -5.68
CA ILE A 109 4.30 -7.44 -4.45
C ILE A 109 4.70 -6.66 -3.18
N PRO A 110 5.98 -6.28 -2.97
CA PRO A 110 6.37 -5.47 -1.80
C PRO A 110 5.64 -4.12 -1.71
N MET A 111 5.43 -3.45 -2.85
CA MET A 111 4.78 -2.13 -2.91
C MET A 111 3.34 -2.17 -2.39
N HIS A 112 2.63 -3.27 -2.58
CA HIS A 112 1.25 -3.46 -2.08
C HIS A 112 1.15 -3.59 -0.55
N PHE A 113 2.24 -3.96 0.12
CA PHE A 113 2.27 -4.08 1.58
C PHE A 113 2.65 -2.78 2.30
N PHE A 114 3.36 -1.86 1.64
CA PHE A 114 3.85 -0.64 2.27
C PHE A 114 2.75 0.24 2.91
N PRO A 115 1.55 0.42 2.33
CA PRO A 115 0.48 1.19 2.98
C PRO A 115 0.04 0.58 4.32
N ALA A 116 -0.14 -0.74 4.38
CA ALA A 116 -0.53 -1.44 5.61
C ALA A 116 0.58 -1.39 6.65
N LEU A 117 1.83 -1.62 6.25
CA LEU A 117 3.00 -1.51 7.13
C LEU A 117 3.15 -0.10 7.72
N GLY A 118 3.00 0.93 6.88
CA GLY A 118 3.00 2.33 7.31
C GLY A 118 1.90 2.60 8.34
N TRP A 119 0.68 2.12 8.07
CA TRP A 119 -0.44 2.25 9.00
C TRP A 119 -0.15 1.59 10.35
N TYR A 120 0.21 0.30 10.36
CA TYR A 120 0.43 -0.44 11.62
C TYR A 120 1.56 0.16 12.45
N THR A 121 2.61 0.66 11.79
CA THR A 121 3.76 1.27 12.46
C THR A 121 3.41 2.62 13.07
N LEU A 122 2.68 3.47 12.34
CA LEU A 122 2.44 4.85 12.75
C LEU A 122 1.20 5.01 13.63
N LYS A 123 0.23 4.11 13.54
CA LYS A 123 -1.04 4.20 14.28
C LYS A 123 -0.85 4.55 15.77
N PRO A 124 0.07 3.93 16.54
CA PRO A 124 0.26 4.24 17.96
C PRO A 124 0.65 5.69 18.25
N LEU A 125 1.24 6.40 17.27
CA LEU A 125 1.63 7.81 17.42
C LEU A 125 0.43 8.76 17.31
N PHE A 126 -0.63 8.36 16.60
CA PHE A 126 -1.79 9.21 16.32
C PHE A 126 -3.03 8.84 17.16
N ILE A 127 -3.15 7.55 17.51
CA ILE A 127 -4.26 6.99 18.29
C ILE A 127 -3.67 6.34 19.54
N LYS A 128 -3.86 7.02 20.69
CA LYS A 128 -3.57 6.43 22.00
C LYS A 128 -4.73 5.50 22.37
N LYS A 129 -4.40 4.30 22.88
CA LYS A 129 -5.38 3.42 23.52
C LYS A 129 -5.94 4.07 24.77
#